data_AF-A0A2V7JQK2-F1
#
_entry.id   AF-A0A2V7JQK2-F1
#
_cell.length_a   1.000
_cell.length_b   1.000
_cell.length_c   1.000
_cell.angle_alpha   90.00
_cell.angle_beta   90.00
_cell.angle_gamma   90.00
#
_symmetry.space_group_name_H-M   'P 1'
#
loop_
_entity.id
_entity.type
_entity.pdbx_description
1 polymer ?
#
loop_
_entity_poly.entity_id
_entity_poly.type
_entity_poly.pdbx_seq_one_letter_code
_entity_poly.pdbx_strand_id
1 'polypeptide(L)'
;MSQQVAPIALRELQRPVAAELARVVTELQRIIAADFPLIAQVNEHLIHMKGKLFRPTLLLLSNQASGSDDPRAVTLAAVVELIHLATLVHDDSVDHSALRRGLPTINALFSHQIAVIMGDYLYSRAIIELVELDDLEPLRVFARVTNEMTIGEMRQLEAHDKLAYGETQYDQLIRAKTASLLSGACEVGALRAAPAQRDALARFGMQLGMAFQIADDLLDYTEAEAVTGKPSGLDLREHKVTLPLIAALDAMTAAERRRVGELMAAPTPDDGLVADVIRLVAARGGLDYARRRALELAQQAEAQLDVLPPQGPRRPLFYFGVLAAGFVLGGFVHSLLRRFLPQGPAKEIFTWAVTPTLGPVHMDLLVVSITLGPIGFDVSLLALVGVAIAYYVARSIF
;
A
#
# COMPACT_ATOMS: atom_id res chain seq x y z
N MET A 1 -8.46 -23.50 16.81
CA MET A 1 -8.69 -22.04 16.76
C MET A 1 -7.64 -21.41 15.85
N SER A 2 -8.02 -21.05 14.63
CA SER A 2 -7.30 -20.11 13.75
C SER A 2 -8.30 -19.73 12.66
N GLN A 3 -8.87 -18.52 12.77
CA GLN A 3 -9.75 -17.96 11.76
C GLN A 3 -8.85 -17.49 10.60
N GLN A 4 -8.94 -18.14 9.45
CA GLN A 4 -8.30 -17.67 8.21
C GLN A 4 -9.29 -16.78 7.44
N VAL A 5 -8.88 -15.54 7.22
CA VAL A 5 -9.67 -14.46 6.63
C VAL A 5 -9.39 -14.40 5.12
N ALA A 6 -10.43 -14.31 4.29
CA ALA A 6 -10.32 -14.19 2.83
C ALA A 6 -9.77 -12.80 2.40
N PRO A 7 -9.02 -12.71 1.29
CA PRO A 7 -8.48 -11.42 0.82
C PRO A 7 -9.59 -10.49 0.31
N ILE A 8 -9.59 -9.25 0.79
CA ILE A 8 -10.54 -8.21 0.38
C ILE A 8 -9.86 -7.26 -0.59
N ALA A 9 -10.50 -7.01 -1.73
CA ALA A 9 -10.04 -6.03 -2.70
C ALA A 9 -10.23 -4.60 -2.17
N LEU A 10 -9.29 -3.69 -2.45
CA LEU A 10 -9.37 -2.27 -2.07
C LEU A 10 -10.73 -1.62 -2.44
N ARG A 11 -11.34 -2.04 -3.55
CA ARG A 11 -12.64 -1.54 -4.01
C ARG A 11 -13.77 -1.80 -3.01
N GLU A 12 -13.73 -2.93 -2.30
CA GLU A 12 -14.71 -3.25 -1.26
C GLU A 12 -14.53 -2.36 -0.02
N LEU A 13 -13.29 -2.02 0.32
CA LEU A 13 -12.99 -1.05 1.38
C LEU A 13 -13.48 0.35 1.01
N GLN A 14 -13.33 0.73 -0.25
CA GLN A 14 -13.73 2.05 -0.75
C GLN A 14 -15.24 2.19 -0.91
N ARG A 15 -15.99 1.07 -0.98
CA ARG A 15 -17.43 1.05 -1.23
C ARG A 15 -18.25 1.96 -0.30
N PRO A 16 -18.01 2.02 1.03
CA PRO A 16 -18.77 2.89 1.92
C PRO A 16 -18.58 4.39 1.65
N VAL A 17 -17.46 4.78 1.04
CA VAL A 17 -17.07 6.17 0.78
C VAL A 17 -16.89 6.44 -0.73
N ALA A 18 -17.47 5.59 -1.58
CA ALA A 18 -17.23 5.64 -3.02
C ALA A 18 -17.76 6.92 -3.67
N ALA A 19 -18.89 7.43 -3.18
CA ALA A 19 -19.49 8.67 -3.65
C ALA A 19 -18.61 9.89 -3.28
N GLU A 20 -18.10 9.90 -2.05
CA GLU A 20 -17.18 10.92 -1.54
C GLU A 20 -15.85 10.86 -2.29
N LEU A 21 -15.30 9.67 -2.55
CA LEU A 21 -14.07 9.49 -3.33
C LEU A 21 -14.20 10.01 -4.76
N ALA A 22 -15.36 9.83 -5.40
CA ALA A 22 -15.60 10.42 -6.72
C ALA A 22 -15.54 11.96 -6.65
N ARG A 23 -16.07 12.56 -5.58
CA ARG A 23 -15.98 14.01 -5.34
C ARG A 23 -14.55 14.46 -5.00
N VAL A 24 -13.74 13.63 -4.34
CA VAL A 24 -12.32 13.94 -4.08
C VAL A 24 -11.56 14.19 -5.38
N VAL A 25 -11.82 13.40 -6.43
CA VAL A 25 -11.19 13.60 -7.74
C VAL A 25 -11.56 14.97 -8.33
N THR A 26 -12.84 15.35 -8.24
CA THR A 26 -13.31 16.67 -8.67
C THR A 26 -12.67 17.79 -7.85
N GLU A 27 -12.56 17.62 -6.53
CA GLU A 27 -11.90 18.60 -5.66
C GLU A 27 -10.41 18.75 -6.00
N LEU A 28 -9.69 17.65 -6.23
CA LEU A 28 -8.29 17.72 -6.68
C LEU A 28 -8.13 18.57 -7.94
N GLN A 29 -9.00 18.37 -8.93
CA GLN A 29 -8.99 19.15 -10.17
C GLN A 29 -9.30 20.65 -9.93
N ARG A 30 -10.26 20.96 -9.05
CA ARG A 30 -10.58 22.33 -8.66
C ARG A 30 -9.39 23.01 -8.00
N ILE A 31 -8.75 22.31 -7.05
CA ILE A 31 -7.64 22.85 -6.25
C ILE A 31 -6.44 23.17 -7.15
N ILE A 32 -6.07 22.29 -8.07
CA ILE A 32 -4.86 22.48 -8.90
C ILE A 32 -5.12 23.27 -10.18
N ALA A 33 -6.32 23.79 -10.41
CA ALA A 33 -6.62 24.59 -11.58
C ALA A 33 -5.70 25.83 -11.63
N ALA A 34 -5.14 26.10 -12.82
CA ALA A 34 -4.23 27.21 -13.04
C ALA A 34 -4.53 27.89 -14.38
N ASP A 35 -4.53 29.23 -14.38
CA ASP A 35 -4.52 30.04 -15.61
C ASP A 35 -3.10 30.18 -16.15
N PHE A 36 -2.44 29.03 -16.39
CA PHE A 36 -1.09 28.96 -16.94
C PHE A 36 -0.91 27.67 -17.75
N PRO A 37 -0.71 27.74 -19.10
CA PRO A 37 -0.76 26.58 -19.97
C PRO A 37 0.19 25.43 -19.59
N LEU A 38 1.42 25.73 -19.19
CA LEU A 38 2.39 24.70 -18.83
C LEU A 38 2.01 23.97 -17.53
N ILE A 39 1.50 24.69 -16.52
CA ILE A 39 1.02 24.08 -15.27
C ILE A 39 -0.19 23.20 -15.57
N ALA A 40 -1.12 23.67 -16.41
CA ALA A 40 -2.28 22.88 -16.83
C ALA A 40 -1.86 21.57 -17.53
N GLN A 41 -0.86 21.62 -18.42
CA GLN A 41 -0.33 20.44 -19.09
C GLN A 41 0.30 19.44 -18.11
N VAL A 42 1.07 19.90 -17.13
CA VAL A 42 1.67 19.01 -16.12
C VAL A 42 0.59 18.42 -15.21
N ASN A 43 -0.41 19.20 -14.81
CA ASN A 43 -1.53 18.73 -14.00
C ASN A 43 -2.36 17.67 -14.71
N GLU A 44 -2.60 17.83 -16.01
CA GLU A 44 -3.27 16.81 -16.82
C GLU A 44 -2.49 15.49 -16.76
N HIS A 45 -1.17 15.52 -16.94
CA HIS A 45 -0.32 14.33 -16.84
C HIS A 45 -0.40 13.68 -15.45
N LEU A 46 -0.35 14.48 -14.38
CA LEU A 46 -0.49 14.00 -13.00
C LEU A 46 -1.82 13.31 -12.72
N ILE A 47 -2.93 13.86 -13.21
CA ILE A 47 -4.26 13.27 -13.05
C ILE A 47 -4.36 11.93 -13.78
N HIS A 48 -3.71 11.80 -14.94
CA HIS A 48 -3.67 10.54 -15.69
C HIS A 48 -2.86 9.45 -14.99
N MET A 49 -1.90 9.80 -14.13
CA MET A 49 -1.16 8.87 -13.25
C MET A 49 -2.03 8.35 -12.09
N LYS A 50 -3.23 7.84 -12.41
CA LYS A 50 -4.29 7.39 -11.49
C LYS A 50 -3.73 6.68 -10.25
N GLY A 51 -4.03 7.26 -9.09
CA GLY A 51 -3.74 6.69 -7.78
C GLY A 51 -4.82 5.73 -7.29
N LYS A 52 -4.44 4.94 -6.29
CA LYS A 52 -5.39 4.09 -5.55
C LYS A 52 -6.29 4.90 -4.59
N LEU A 53 -6.04 6.20 -4.40
CA LEU A 53 -6.72 7.10 -3.47
C LEU A 53 -6.79 6.54 -2.03
N PHE A 54 -5.74 5.86 -1.60
CA PHE A 54 -5.73 5.16 -0.31
C PHE A 54 -5.77 6.13 0.89
N ARG A 55 -5.02 7.24 0.82
CA ARG A 55 -5.00 8.28 1.87
C ARG A 55 -6.35 9.01 1.98
N PRO A 56 -6.98 9.46 0.88
CA PRO A 56 -8.37 9.92 0.88
C PRO A 56 -9.33 8.92 1.51
N THR A 57 -9.20 7.64 1.15
CA THR A 57 -10.06 6.56 1.67
C THR A 57 -9.96 6.46 3.19
N LEU A 58 -8.74 6.51 3.73
CA LEU A 58 -8.51 6.51 5.19
C LEU A 58 -9.16 7.71 5.87
N LEU A 59 -8.95 8.92 5.36
CA LEU A 59 -9.53 10.13 5.95
C LEU A 59 -11.06 10.08 5.99
N LEU A 60 -11.69 9.71 4.87
CA LEU A 60 -13.14 9.64 4.75
C LEU A 60 -13.72 8.55 5.66
N LEU A 61 -13.07 7.38 5.73
CA LEU A 61 -13.52 6.30 6.61
C LEU A 61 -13.28 6.63 8.08
N SER A 62 -12.21 7.33 8.44
CA SER A 62 -12.00 7.85 9.79
C SER A 62 -13.12 8.82 10.19
N ASN A 63 -13.49 9.76 9.31
CA ASN A 63 -14.60 10.69 9.53
C ASN A 63 -15.96 9.98 9.76
N GLN A 64 -16.23 8.94 8.96
CA GLN A 64 -17.45 8.16 9.10
C GLN A 64 -17.43 7.28 10.36
N ALA A 65 -16.31 6.61 10.63
CA ALA A 65 -16.19 5.67 11.74
C ALA A 65 -16.21 6.35 13.12
N SER A 66 -15.67 7.55 13.23
CA SER A 66 -15.74 8.36 14.45
C SER A 66 -17.09 9.04 14.66
N GLY A 67 -17.95 9.09 13.63
CA GLY A 67 -19.19 9.88 13.65
C GLY A 67 -18.95 11.40 13.60
N SER A 68 -17.80 11.84 13.08
CA SER A 68 -17.41 13.25 13.00
C SER A 68 -18.29 14.09 12.07
N ASP A 69 -18.81 13.47 11.00
CA ASP A 69 -19.66 14.09 9.96
C ASP A 69 -19.15 15.47 9.52
N ASP A 70 -17.83 15.61 9.29
CA ASP A 70 -17.24 16.87 8.88
C ASP A 70 -17.62 17.17 7.41
N PRO A 71 -18.36 18.26 7.13
CA PRO A 71 -18.73 18.61 5.75
C PRO A 71 -17.51 18.90 4.87
N ARG A 72 -16.35 19.19 5.48
CA ARG A 72 -15.07 19.48 4.79
C ARG A 72 -14.28 18.21 4.48
N ALA A 73 -14.73 17.02 4.89
CA ALA A 73 -13.96 15.78 4.78
C ALA A 73 -13.50 15.46 3.34
N VAL A 74 -14.32 15.78 2.33
CA VAL A 74 -13.95 15.59 0.91
C VAL A 74 -12.81 16.52 0.50
N THR A 75 -12.88 17.80 0.87
CA THR A 75 -11.82 18.78 0.58
C THR A 75 -10.53 18.41 1.31
N LEU A 76 -10.62 18.02 2.59
CA LEU A 76 -9.47 17.55 3.38
C LEU A 76 -8.85 16.26 2.81
N ALA A 77 -9.68 15.36 2.29
CA ALA A 77 -9.23 14.15 1.57
C ALA A 77 -8.50 14.50 0.26
N ALA A 78 -8.94 15.52 -0.47
CA ALA A 78 -8.22 16.02 -1.63
C ALA A 78 -6.87 16.66 -1.23
N VAL A 79 -6.86 17.46 -0.17
CA VAL A 79 -5.64 18.09 0.35
C VAL A 79 -4.58 17.04 0.73
N VAL A 80 -4.93 15.96 1.44
CA VAL A 80 -3.95 14.93 1.81
C VAL A 80 -3.38 14.18 0.60
N GLU A 81 -4.19 13.92 -0.43
CA GLU A 81 -3.69 13.33 -1.68
C GLU A 81 -2.83 14.32 -2.45
N LEU A 82 -3.15 15.61 -2.43
CA LEU A 82 -2.36 16.65 -3.07
C LEU A 82 -0.98 16.80 -2.41
N ILE A 83 -0.92 16.76 -1.07
CA ILE A 83 0.35 16.70 -0.32
C ILE A 83 1.14 15.46 -0.74
N HIS A 84 0.50 14.29 -0.82
CA HIS A 84 1.16 13.06 -1.27
C HIS A 84 1.67 13.17 -2.72
N LEU A 85 0.90 13.75 -3.62
CA LEU A 85 1.32 13.97 -5.01
C LEU A 85 2.52 14.91 -5.07
N ALA A 86 2.55 15.98 -4.27
CA ALA A 86 3.70 16.87 -4.18
C ALA A 86 4.97 16.11 -3.77
N THR A 87 4.89 15.27 -2.73
CA THR A 87 6.05 14.48 -2.30
C THR A 87 6.49 13.48 -3.37
N LEU A 88 5.57 12.82 -4.08
CA LEU A 88 5.93 11.92 -5.17
C LEU A 88 6.66 12.63 -6.31
N VAL A 89 6.23 13.84 -6.67
CA VAL A 89 6.87 14.64 -7.72
C VAL A 89 8.29 15.06 -7.31
N HIS A 90 8.47 15.43 -6.04
CA HIS A 90 9.80 15.73 -5.50
C HIS A 90 10.68 14.48 -5.43
N ASP A 91 10.17 13.37 -4.91
CA ASP A 91 10.90 12.09 -4.80
C ASP A 91 11.36 11.58 -6.18
N ASP A 92 10.47 11.55 -7.18
CA ASP A 92 10.82 11.13 -8.55
C ASP A 92 11.95 11.99 -9.14
N SER A 93 12.00 13.27 -8.74
CA SER A 93 13.03 14.22 -9.15
C SER A 93 14.37 14.00 -8.43
N VAL A 94 14.33 13.75 -7.12
CA VAL A 94 15.51 13.44 -6.27
C VAL A 94 16.14 12.11 -6.68
N ASP A 95 15.31 11.09 -6.92
CA ASP A 95 15.73 9.74 -7.28
C ASP A 95 16.05 9.60 -8.79
N HIS A 96 15.88 10.66 -9.59
CA HIS A 96 16.00 10.62 -11.04
C HIS A 96 15.18 9.49 -11.71
N SER A 97 14.02 9.17 -11.14
CA SER A 97 13.14 8.11 -11.63
C SER A 97 12.64 8.44 -13.04
N ALA A 98 12.70 7.48 -13.96
CA ALA A 98 12.22 7.66 -15.34
C ALA A 98 10.73 7.34 -15.51
N LEU A 99 10.22 6.39 -14.72
CA LEU A 99 8.85 5.88 -14.84
C LEU A 99 8.18 5.75 -13.47
N ARG A 100 6.89 6.12 -13.40
CA ARG A 100 6.00 5.84 -12.28
C ARG A 100 4.69 5.24 -12.78
N ARG A 101 4.33 4.07 -12.24
CA ARG A 101 3.14 3.29 -12.67
C ARG A 101 3.08 3.03 -14.18
N GLY A 102 4.26 2.85 -14.81
CA GLY A 102 4.39 2.60 -16.25
C GLY A 102 4.29 3.85 -17.13
N LEU A 103 4.13 5.04 -16.54
CA LEU A 103 4.10 6.32 -17.25
C LEU A 103 5.38 7.12 -16.97
N PRO A 104 5.85 7.97 -17.90
CA PRO A 104 6.96 8.88 -17.66
C PRO A 104 6.71 9.77 -16.44
N THR A 105 7.72 9.97 -15.61
CA THR A 105 7.69 10.93 -14.50
C THR A 105 7.76 12.38 -15.03
N ILE A 106 7.44 13.38 -14.18
CA ILE A 106 7.53 14.80 -14.60
C ILE A 106 8.97 15.19 -14.93
N ASN A 107 9.95 14.74 -14.14
CA ASN A 107 11.36 15.05 -14.39
C ASN A 107 11.84 14.44 -15.72
N ALA A 108 11.30 13.28 -16.13
CA ALA A 108 11.63 12.64 -17.40
C ALA A 108 10.91 13.26 -18.60
N LEU A 109 9.63 13.62 -18.44
CA LEU A 109 8.81 14.15 -19.54
C LEU A 109 9.06 15.65 -19.79
N PHE A 110 9.37 16.40 -18.74
CA PHE A 110 9.58 17.84 -18.78
C PHE A 110 11.02 18.17 -18.40
N SER A 111 11.28 18.43 -17.12
CA SER A 111 12.62 18.64 -16.58
C SER A 111 12.63 18.52 -15.06
N HIS A 112 13.82 18.31 -14.50
CA HIS A 112 14.04 18.36 -13.05
C HIS A 112 13.55 19.68 -12.42
N GLN A 113 13.83 20.82 -13.09
CA GLN A 113 13.40 22.15 -12.63
C GLN A 113 11.88 22.27 -12.57
N ILE A 114 11.19 21.77 -13.61
CA ILE A 114 9.72 21.76 -13.65
C ILE A 114 9.17 20.85 -12.56
N ALA A 115 9.76 19.68 -12.30
CA ALA A 115 9.33 18.79 -11.22
C ALA A 115 9.41 19.47 -9.84
N VAL A 116 10.53 20.13 -9.51
CA VAL A 116 10.67 20.86 -8.24
C VAL A 116 9.60 21.95 -8.09
N ILE A 117 9.47 22.82 -9.11
CA ILE A 117 8.48 23.91 -9.11
C ILE A 117 7.05 23.36 -9.02
N MET A 118 6.75 22.24 -9.68
CA MET A 118 5.43 21.64 -9.64
C MET A 118 5.12 20.99 -8.29
N GLY A 119 6.08 20.37 -7.63
CA GLY A 119 5.88 19.92 -6.25
C GLY A 119 5.60 21.09 -5.31
N ASP A 120 6.34 22.20 -5.45
CA ASP A 120 6.10 23.43 -4.67
C ASP A 120 4.72 24.03 -4.95
N TYR A 121 4.31 24.04 -6.23
CA TYR A 121 2.99 24.49 -6.64
C TYR A 121 1.89 23.64 -5.99
N LEU A 122 1.93 22.32 -6.13
CA LEU A 122 0.93 21.41 -5.54
C LEU A 122 0.86 21.57 -4.02
N TYR A 123 2.01 21.64 -3.35
CA TYR A 123 2.07 21.88 -1.90
C TYR A 123 1.46 23.23 -1.54
N SER A 124 1.80 24.31 -2.25
CA SER A 124 1.26 25.65 -1.98
C SER A 124 -0.26 25.72 -2.18
N ARG A 125 -0.81 25.01 -3.19
CA ARG A 125 -2.26 24.90 -3.39
C ARG A 125 -2.94 24.17 -2.24
N ALA A 126 -2.35 23.11 -1.72
CA ALA A 126 -2.84 22.45 -0.50
C ALA A 126 -2.86 23.41 0.71
N ILE A 127 -1.82 24.23 0.90
CA ILE A 127 -1.78 25.22 1.98
C ILE A 127 -2.83 26.31 1.81
N ILE A 128 -3.03 26.84 0.60
CA ILE A 128 -4.07 27.85 0.31
C ILE A 128 -5.44 27.30 0.69
N GLU A 129 -5.77 26.09 0.25
CA GLU A 129 -7.05 25.45 0.58
C GLU A 129 -7.22 25.26 2.08
N LEU A 130 -6.17 24.84 2.80
CA LEU A 130 -6.23 24.70 4.27
C LEU A 130 -6.48 26.03 4.99
N VAL A 131 -5.91 27.13 4.49
CA VAL A 131 -6.14 28.47 5.04
C VAL A 131 -7.55 28.96 4.75
N GLU A 132 -8.09 28.68 3.55
CA GLU A 132 -9.46 29.04 3.16
C GLU A 132 -10.54 28.33 3.98
N LEU A 133 -10.23 27.18 4.61
CA LEU A 133 -11.16 26.49 5.53
C LEU A 133 -11.39 27.24 6.85
N ASP A 134 -10.61 28.30 7.14
CA ASP A 134 -10.66 29.10 8.36
C ASP A 134 -10.61 28.25 9.65
N ASP A 135 -9.83 27.17 9.61
CA ASP A 135 -9.59 26.26 10.73
C ASP A 135 -8.12 25.85 10.75
N LEU A 136 -7.42 26.23 11.83
CA LEU A 136 -6.00 25.94 11.96
C LEU A 136 -5.72 24.48 12.35
N GLU A 137 -6.69 23.70 12.82
CA GLU A 137 -6.45 22.32 13.26
C GLU A 137 -5.95 21.40 12.14
N PRO A 138 -6.62 21.30 10.95
CA PRO A 138 -6.09 20.55 9.82
C PRO A 138 -4.70 21.02 9.39
N LEU A 139 -4.50 22.35 9.33
CA LEU A 139 -3.21 22.94 8.95
C LEU A 139 -2.09 22.56 9.92
N ARG A 140 -2.35 22.58 11.24
CA ARG A 140 -1.37 22.15 12.25
C ARG A 140 -0.97 20.69 12.06
N VAL A 141 -1.94 19.82 11.81
CA VAL A 141 -1.69 18.38 11.61
C VAL A 141 -0.84 18.16 10.35
N PHE A 142 -1.25 18.73 9.22
CA PHE A 142 -0.52 18.56 7.98
C PHE A 142 0.86 19.21 8.01
N ALA A 143 1.02 20.40 8.59
CA ALA A 143 2.33 21.05 8.72
C ALA A 143 3.30 20.22 9.59
N ARG A 144 2.80 19.58 10.66
CA ARG A 144 3.61 18.68 11.49
C ARG A 144 4.04 17.45 10.69
N VAL A 145 3.09 16.80 10.01
CA VAL A 145 3.34 15.58 9.22
C VAL A 145 4.29 15.85 8.06
N THR A 146 4.10 16.94 7.31
CA THR A 146 4.94 17.25 6.15
C THR A 146 6.36 17.58 6.58
N ASN A 147 6.52 18.28 7.71
CA ASN A 147 7.85 18.48 8.30
C ASN A 147 8.49 17.16 8.76
N GLU A 148 7.74 16.26 9.40
CA GLU A 148 8.25 14.93 9.78
C GLU A 148 8.70 14.14 8.55
N MET A 149 7.93 14.16 7.45
CA MET A 149 8.29 13.53 6.18
C MET A 149 9.59 14.09 5.62
N THR A 150 9.72 15.42 5.51
CA THR A 150 10.93 16.08 4.99
C THR A 150 12.17 15.75 5.82
N ILE A 151 12.05 15.74 7.15
CA ILE A 151 13.14 15.32 8.04
C ILE A 151 13.49 13.84 7.81
N GLY A 152 12.49 12.99 7.57
CA GLY A 152 12.66 11.59 7.22
C GLY A 152 13.50 11.40 5.95
N GLU A 153 13.15 12.11 4.88
CA GLU A 153 13.90 12.08 3.61
C GLU A 153 15.36 12.54 3.80
N MET A 154 15.57 13.64 4.53
CA MET A 154 16.93 14.15 4.79
C MET A 154 17.78 13.14 5.55
N ARG A 155 17.21 12.45 6.55
CA ARG A 155 17.92 11.39 7.28
C ARG A 155 18.29 10.20 6.39
N GLN A 156 17.46 9.90 5.39
CA GLN A 156 17.77 8.86 4.40
C GLN A 156 18.99 9.27 3.56
N LEU A 157 19.08 10.54 3.15
CA LEU A 157 20.21 11.08 2.38
C LEU A 157 21.52 11.13 3.20
N GLU A 158 21.44 11.38 4.51
CA GLU A 158 22.60 11.40 5.42
C GLU A 158 23.11 10.01 5.82
N ALA A 159 22.50 8.91 5.38
CA ALA A 159 22.99 7.57 5.72
C ALA A 159 24.29 7.23 4.96
N HIS A 160 25.45 7.51 5.58
CA HIS A 160 26.78 7.34 4.95
C HIS A 160 27.21 5.86 4.85
N ASP A 161 26.86 5.04 5.84
CA ASP A 161 27.10 3.58 5.82
C ASP A 161 25.76 2.84 5.78
N LYS A 162 25.44 2.33 4.59
CA LYS A 162 24.21 1.60 4.32
C LYS A 162 24.08 0.34 5.16
N LEU A 163 25.19 -0.30 5.56
CA LEU A 163 25.17 -1.54 6.33
C LEU A 163 25.19 -1.33 7.85
N ALA A 164 25.48 -0.10 8.31
CA ALA A 164 25.26 0.31 9.70
C ALA A 164 23.79 0.72 9.96
N TYR A 165 22.97 0.74 8.90
CA TYR A 165 21.54 1.05 8.96
C TYR A 165 20.77 -0.13 9.60
N GLY A 166 20.34 0.08 10.86
CA GLY A 166 19.65 -0.92 11.66
C GLY A 166 18.14 -0.73 11.70
N GLU A 167 17.45 -1.61 12.43
CA GLU A 167 15.99 -1.60 12.55
C GLU A 167 15.45 -0.30 13.15
N THR A 168 16.16 0.33 14.09
CA THR A 168 15.76 1.62 14.66
C THR A 168 15.70 2.72 13.60
N GLN A 169 16.72 2.82 12.74
CA GLN A 169 16.75 3.81 11.68
C GLN A 169 15.70 3.51 10.62
N TYR A 170 15.49 2.23 10.31
CA TYR A 170 14.41 1.77 9.43
C TYR A 170 13.04 2.16 9.96
N ASP A 171 12.73 1.86 11.23
CA ASP A 171 11.46 2.21 11.87
C ASP A 171 11.23 3.73 11.85
N GLN A 172 12.28 4.53 12.09
CA GLN A 172 12.21 5.99 11.99
C GLN A 172 11.92 6.47 10.57
N LEU A 173 12.51 5.84 9.56
CA LEU A 173 12.30 6.18 8.16
C LEU A 173 10.87 5.88 7.72
N ILE A 174 10.40 4.64 7.90
CA ILE A 174 9.05 4.26 7.45
C ILE A 174 7.96 5.01 8.23
N ARG A 175 8.24 5.34 9.50
CA ARG A 175 7.41 6.23 10.31
C ARG A 175 7.28 7.59 9.65
N ALA A 176 8.42 8.22 9.35
CA ALA A 176 8.46 9.58 8.85
C ALA A 176 7.94 9.69 7.42
N LYS A 177 8.43 8.86 6.49
CA LYS A 177 8.15 8.91 5.04
C LYS A 177 6.75 8.44 4.68
N THR A 178 6.28 7.36 5.32
CA THR A 178 5.04 6.68 4.90
C THR A 178 3.95 6.83 5.96
N ALA A 179 4.23 6.44 7.19
CA ALA A 179 3.19 6.28 8.21
C ALA A 179 2.64 7.61 8.77
N SER A 180 3.46 8.65 8.84
CA SER A 180 3.09 9.98 9.33
C SER A 180 1.90 10.57 8.54
N LEU A 181 1.91 10.45 7.21
CA LEU A 181 0.84 10.98 6.36
C LEU A 181 -0.46 10.18 6.48
N LEU A 182 -0.36 8.86 6.68
CA LEU A 182 -1.53 8.01 6.96
C LEU A 182 -2.11 8.32 8.34
N SER A 183 -1.26 8.51 9.35
CA SER A 183 -1.64 8.99 10.68
C SER A 183 -2.34 10.35 10.60
N GLY A 184 -1.77 11.29 9.85
CA GLY A 184 -2.34 12.61 9.62
C GLY A 184 -3.70 12.54 8.92
N ALA A 185 -3.84 11.70 7.89
CA ALA A 185 -5.10 11.48 7.21
C ALA A 185 -6.20 11.01 8.18
N CYS A 186 -5.91 10.02 9.02
CA CYS A 186 -6.85 9.49 10.00
C CYS A 186 -7.18 10.51 11.10
N GLU A 187 -6.18 11.26 11.58
CA GLU A 187 -6.36 12.32 12.58
C GLU A 187 -7.24 13.45 12.05
N VAL A 188 -6.96 13.92 10.83
CA VAL A 188 -7.73 14.98 10.16
C VAL A 188 -9.17 14.53 9.91
N GLY A 189 -9.37 13.28 9.49
CA GLY A 189 -10.70 12.69 9.34
C GLY A 189 -11.49 12.67 10.66
N ALA A 190 -10.79 12.60 11.80
CA ALA A 190 -11.40 12.51 13.12
C ALA A 190 -11.41 13.83 13.90
N LEU A 191 -11.19 14.99 13.26
CA LEU A 191 -11.05 16.28 13.97
C LEU A 191 -12.25 16.66 14.82
N ARG A 192 -13.46 16.31 14.37
CA ARG A 192 -14.71 16.59 15.10
C ARG A 192 -15.12 15.46 16.06
N ALA A 193 -14.31 14.41 16.17
CA ALA A 193 -14.55 13.29 17.09
C ALA A 193 -14.16 13.66 18.53
N ALA A 194 -14.47 12.78 19.47
CA ALA A 194 -13.93 12.90 20.83
C ALA A 194 -12.38 12.78 20.79
N PRO A 195 -11.63 13.49 21.66
CA PRO A 195 -10.16 13.46 21.65
C PRO A 195 -9.57 12.05 21.70
N ALA A 196 -10.15 11.15 22.51
CA ALA A 196 -9.70 9.76 22.60
C ALA A 196 -9.84 8.99 21.27
N GLN A 197 -10.88 9.28 20.48
CA GLN A 197 -11.10 8.67 19.16
C GLN A 197 -10.15 9.24 18.12
N ARG A 198 -9.95 10.57 18.12
CA ARG A 198 -8.97 11.25 17.27
C ARG A 198 -7.57 10.68 17.48
N ASP A 199 -7.13 10.59 18.74
CA ASP A 199 -5.80 10.08 19.08
C ASP A 199 -5.63 8.61 18.70
N ALA A 200 -6.68 7.80 18.89
CA ALA A 200 -6.66 6.39 18.49
C ALA A 200 -6.60 6.22 16.97
N LEU A 201 -7.35 7.01 16.21
CA LEU A 201 -7.31 6.97 14.75
C LEU A 201 -5.97 7.45 14.19
N ALA A 202 -5.32 8.44 14.84
CA ALA A 202 -3.95 8.81 14.51
C ALA A 202 -2.98 7.61 14.73
N ARG A 203 -3.03 6.97 15.90
CA ARG A 203 -2.19 5.78 16.19
C ARG A 203 -2.48 4.62 15.24
N PHE A 204 -3.74 4.40 14.89
CA PHE A 204 -4.14 3.43 13.88
C PHE A 204 -3.46 3.70 12.53
N GLY A 205 -3.56 4.94 12.02
CA GLY A 205 -2.94 5.32 10.75
C GLY A 205 -1.42 5.16 10.76
N MET A 206 -0.78 5.47 11.90
CA MET A 206 0.66 5.28 12.11
C MET A 206 1.04 3.79 12.02
N GLN A 207 0.40 2.93 12.80
CA GLN A 207 0.73 1.50 12.84
C GLN A 207 0.41 0.81 11.51
N LEU A 208 -0.72 1.15 10.89
CA LEU A 208 -1.09 0.68 9.56
C LEU A 208 -0.06 1.11 8.51
N GLY A 209 0.40 2.36 8.55
CA GLY A 209 1.39 2.85 7.59
C GLY A 209 2.75 2.20 7.73
N MET A 210 3.19 1.89 8.95
CA MET A 210 4.41 1.11 9.17
C MET A 210 4.25 -0.33 8.65
N ALA A 211 3.12 -0.99 8.94
CA ALA A 211 2.82 -2.33 8.42
C ALA A 211 2.76 -2.35 6.89
N PHE A 212 2.16 -1.32 6.29
CA PHE A 212 2.04 -1.16 4.84
C PHE A 212 3.41 -1.06 4.18
N GLN A 213 4.33 -0.26 4.72
CA GLN A 213 5.67 -0.13 4.15
C GLN A 213 6.46 -1.44 4.25
N ILE A 214 6.42 -2.14 5.38
CA ILE A 214 7.10 -3.44 5.52
C ILE A 214 6.51 -4.47 4.53
N ALA A 215 5.19 -4.42 4.27
CA ALA A 215 4.56 -5.28 3.29
C ALA A 215 5.00 -4.93 1.86
N ASP A 216 5.15 -3.66 1.52
CA ASP A 216 5.67 -3.18 0.23
C ASP A 216 7.12 -3.67 0.02
N ASP A 217 7.98 -3.48 1.04
CA ASP A 217 9.35 -3.98 1.04
C ASP A 217 9.40 -5.50 0.86
N LEU A 218 8.47 -6.27 1.45
CA LEU A 218 8.38 -7.73 1.26
C LEU A 218 7.99 -8.14 -0.15
N LEU A 219 7.15 -7.36 -0.83
CA LEU A 219 6.74 -7.65 -2.22
C LEU A 219 7.94 -7.53 -3.16
N ASP A 220 8.84 -6.58 -2.92
CA ASP A 220 10.06 -6.41 -3.73
C ASP A 220 10.95 -7.67 -3.75
N TYR A 221 10.98 -8.47 -2.68
CA TYR A 221 11.74 -9.72 -2.60
C TYR A 221 10.98 -10.95 -3.12
N THR A 222 9.65 -10.91 -3.17
CA THR A 222 8.81 -12.11 -3.33
C THR A 222 8.04 -12.17 -4.63
N GLU A 223 7.78 -11.03 -5.28
CA GLU A 223 7.04 -11.02 -6.54
C GLU A 223 7.91 -11.54 -7.70
N ALA A 224 7.43 -12.59 -8.37
CA ALA A 224 8.09 -13.09 -9.57
C ALA A 224 7.85 -12.13 -10.75
N GLU A 225 8.88 -11.93 -11.58
CA GLU A 225 8.88 -11.05 -12.76
C GLU A 225 7.66 -11.25 -13.68
N ALA A 226 7.13 -12.47 -13.75
CA ALA A 226 5.95 -12.83 -14.53
C ALA A 226 4.61 -12.22 -14.04
N VAL A 227 4.53 -11.73 -12.80
CA VAL A 227 3.29 -11.16 -12.21
C VAL A 227 3.29 -9.63 -12.24
N THR A 228 4.47 -9.01 -12.21
CA THR A 228 4.64 -7.55 -12.06
C THR A 228 5.15 -6.86 -13.33
N GLY A 229 5.73 -7.63 -14.26
CA GLY A 229 6.43 -7.08 -15.42
C GLY A 229 7.74 -6.35 -15.07
N LYS A 230 8.26 -6.52 -13.84
CA LYS A 230 9.54 -5.96 -13.36
C LYS A 230 10.39 -7.05 -12.71
N PRO A 231 11.73 -7.03 -12.85
CA PRO A 231 12.60 -7.92 -12.09
C PRO A 231 12.49 -7.63 -10.59
N SER A 232 12.34 -8.67 -9.77
CA SER A 232 12.36 -8.57 -8.30
C SER A 232 13.67 -7.94 -7.78
N GLY A 233 13.62 -7.32 -6.61
CA GLY A 233 14.78 -6.74 -5.94
C GLY A 233 15.14 -5.35 -6.45
N LEU A 234 14.16 -4.51 -6.77
CA LEU A 234 14.42 -3.12 -7.19
C LEU A 234 15.09 -2.35 -6.06
N ASP A 235 14.65 -2.54 -4.81
CA ASP A 235 15.26 -1.89 -3.66
C ASP A 235 16.73 -2.26 -3.52
N LEU A 236 17.07 -3.54 -3.71
CA LEU A 236 18.46 -4.00 -3.71
C LEU A 236 19.28 -3.39 -4.86
N ARG A 237 18.69 -3.23 -6.04
CA ARG A 237 19.37 -2.59 -7.19
C ARG A 237 19.65 -1.11 -6.95
N GLU A 238 18.77 -0.45 -6.23
CA GLU A 238 18.92 0.94 -5.76
C GLU A 238 19.72 1.03 -4.45
N HIS A 239 20.27 -0.11 -3.99
CA HIS A 239 21.07 -0.22 -2.77
C HIS A 239 20.34 0.26 -1.52
N LYS A 240 19.02 0.10 -1.48
CA LYS A 240 18.18 0.37 -0.31
C LYS A 240 18.27 -0.80 0.65
N VAL A 241 18.45 -0.48 1.93
CA VAL A 241 18.53 -1.47 3.01
C VAL A 241 17.21 -1.49 3.77
N THR A 242 16.40 -2.50 3.48
CA THR A 242 15.04 -2.67 4.03
C THR A 242 15.00 -3.75 5.11
N LEU A 243 13.89 -3.83 5.86
CA LEU A 243 13.75 -4.71 7.02
C LEU A 243 14.11 -6.19 6.75
N PRO A 244 13.75 -6.80 5.60
CA PRO A 244 14.16 -8.17 5.31
C PRO A 244 15.68 -8.35 5.33
N LEU A 245 16.43 -7.43 4.72
CA LEU A 245 17.89 -7.49 4.71
C LEU A 245 18.46 -7.21 6.11
N ILE A 246 17.97 -6.16 6.78
CA ILE A 246 18.40 -5.80 8.15
C ILE A 246 18.29 -7.01 9.08
N ALA A 247 17.14 -7.68 9.09
CA ALA A 247 16.88 -8.82 9.96
C ALA A 247 17.74 -10.06 9.61
N ALA A 248 18.10 -10.22 8.33
CA ALA A 248 18.92 -11.33 7.88
C ALA A 248 20.42 -11.14 8.18
N LEU A 249 20.90 -9.89 8.19
CA LEU A 249 22.33 -9.58 8.34
C LEU A 249 22.94 -10.23 9.58
N ASP A 250 22.28 -10.16 10.73
CA ASP A 250 22.78 -10.71 11.99
C ASP A 250 23.00 -12.22 11.96
N ALA A 251 22.22 -12.95 11.16
CA ALA A 251 22.35 -14.38 10.98
C ALA A 251 23.31 -14.79 9.84
N MET A 252 23.85 -13.84 9.07
CA MET A 252 24.77 -14.10 7.96
C MET A 252 26.21 -14.35 8.43
N THR A 253 26.85 -15.34 7.81
CA THR A 253 28.29 -15.59 7.89
C THR A 253 29.10 -14.46 7.26
N ALA A 254 30.40 -14.40 7.55
CA ALA A 254 31.29 -13.42 6.93
C ALA A 254 31.32 -13.51 5.39
N ALA A 255 31.15 -14.70 4.81
CA ALA A 255 31.09 -14.87 3.36
C ALA A 255 29.81 -14.30 2.75
N GLU A 256 28.67 -14.53 3.41
CA GLU A 256 27.38 -13.99 2.97
C GLU A 256 27.32 -12.47 3.12
N ARG A 257 27.86 -11.92 4.22
CA ARG A 257 28.00 -10.47 4.40
C ARG A 257 28.90 -9.83 3.34
N ARG A 258 29.97 -10.52 2.91
CA ARG A 258 30.78 -10.05 1.77
C ARG A 258 29.96 -9.99 0.49
N ARG A 259 29.11 -10.99 0.22
CA ARG A 259 28.23 -10.99 -0.95
C ARG A 259 27.23 -9.83 -0.95
N VAL A 260 26.67 -9.50 0.21
CA VAL A 260 25.85 -8.29 0.38
C VAL A 260 26.67 -7.02 0.15
N GLY A 261 27.91 -6.97 0.68
CA GLY A 261 28.83 -5.85 0.45
C GLY A 261 29.19 -5.66 -1.03
N GLU A 262 29.39 -6.75 -1.78
CA GLU A 262 29.59 -6.72 -3.24
C GLU A 262 28.39 -6.08 -3.95
N LEU A 263 27.16 -6.44 -3.55
CA LEU A 263 25.94 -5.83 -4.09
C LEU A 263 25.88 -4.33 -3.80
N MET A 264 26.16 -3.91 -2.56
CA MET A 264 26.13 -2.50 -2.17
C MET A 264 27.22 -1.65 -2.81
N ALA A 265 28.36 -2.26 -3.17
CA ALA A 265 29.47 -1.58 -3.82
C ALA A 265 29.34 -1.51 -5.35
N ALA A 266 28.56 -2.40 -5.95
CA ALA A 266 28.37 -2.46 -7.40
C ALA A 266 27.51 -1.27 -7.88
N PRO A 267 27.99 -0.39 -8.77
CA PRO A 267 27.19 0.74 -9.27
C PRO A 267 25.89 0.31 -9.97
N THR A 268 25.90 -0.87 -10.59
CA THR A 268 24.73 -1.48 -11.21
C THR A 268 24.81 -3.00 -10.98
N PRO A 269 24.18 -3.52 -9.91
CA PRO A 269 24.24 -4.94 -9.59
C PRO A 269 23.47 -5.75 -10.63
N ASP A 270 24.09 -6.84 -11.11
CA ASP A 270 23.47 -7.76 -12.06
C ASP A 270 22.39 -8.63 -11.40
N ASP A 271 21.53 -9.23 -12.23
CA ASP A 271 20.39 -10.05 -11.80
C ASP A 271 20.82 -11.26 -10.95
N GLY A 272 22.00 -11.82 -11.22
CA GLY A 272 22.55 -12.96 -10.49
C GLY A 272 22.93 -12.58 -9.07
N LEU A 273 23.61 -11.45 -8.89
CA LEU A 273 23.99 -10.90 -7.60
C LEU A 273 22.77 -10.52 -6.76
N VAL A 274 21.76 -9.89 -7.37
CA VAL A 274 20.49 -9.57 -6.69
C VAL A 274 19.78 -10.85 -6.24
N ALA A 275 19.65 -11.84 -7.14
CA ALA A 275 19.01 -13.12 -6.82
C ALA A 275 19.77 -13.89 -5.72
N ASP A 276 21.10 -13.85 -5.70
CA ASP A 276 21.92 -14.41 -4.63
C ASP A 276 21.57 -13.80 -3.28
N VAL A 277 21.55 -12.47 -3.19
CA VAL A 277 21.26 -11.76 -1.93
C VAL A 277 19.82 -12.04 -1.48
N ILE A 278 18.84 -12.07 -2.38
CA ILE A 278 17.45 -12.46 -2.04
C ILE A 278 17.41 -13.88 -1.44
N ARG A 279 18.14 -14.84 -2.03
CA ARG A 279 18.22 -16.21 -1.49
C ARG A 279 18.85 -16.25 -0.11
N LEU A 280 19.90 -15.47 0.13
CA LEU A 280 20.55 -15.36 1.44
C LEU A 280 19.60 -14.76 2.48
N VAL A 281 18.91 -13.66 2.15
CA VAL A 281 17.91 -13.02 3.01
C VAL A 281 16.80 -14.01 3.40
N ALA A 282 16.29 -14.77 2.43
CA ALA A 282 15.29 -15.80 2.67
C ALA A 282 15.83 -16.93 3.56
N ALA A 283 17.03 -17.45 3.27
CA ALA A 283 17.65 -18.54 4.01
C ALA A 283 18.00 -18.17 5.46
N ARG A 284 18.27 -16.89 5.71
CA ARG A 284 18.57 -16.34 7.04
C ARG A 284 17.34 -15.80 7.79
N GLY A 285 16.14 -16.04 7.26
CA GLY A 285 14.88 -15.76 7.95
C GLY A 285 14.42 -14.30 7.92
N GLY A 286 15.06 -13.44 7.11
CA GLY A 286 14.72 -12.02 7.02
C GLY A 286 13.29 -11.77 6.55
N LEU A 287 12.83 -12.54 5.55
CA LEU A 287 11.45 -12.44 5.05
C LEU A 287 10.42 -12.84 6.11
N ASP A 288 10.69 -13.88 6.90
CA ASP A 288 9.77 -14.33 7.95
C ASP A 288 9.75 -13.35 9.13
N TYR A 289 10.90 -12.75 9.46
CA TYR A 289 10.97 -11.68 10.47
C TYR A 289 10.13 -10.47 10.06
N ALA A 290 10.37 -9.91 8.87
CA ALA A 290 9.62 -8.76 8.37
C ALA A 290 8.12 -9.06 8.28
N ARG A 291 7.72 -10.27 7.88
CA ARG A 291 6.31 -10.68 7.87
C ARG A 291 5.68 -10.65 9.26
N ARG A 292 6.35 -11.19 10.28
CA ARG A 292 5.85 -11.14 11.67
C ARG A 292 5.72 -9.70 12.15
N ARG A 293 6.72 -8.86 11.90
CA ARG A 293 6.72 -7.44 12.28
C ARG A 293 5.55 -6.68 11.65
N ALA A 294 5.28 -6.90 10.35
CA ALA A 294 4.13 -6.30 9.67
C ALA A 294 2.79 -6.75 10.29
N LEU A 295 2.65 -8.03 10.62
CA LEU A 295 1.45 -8.57 11.27
C LEU A 295 1.25 -8.00 12.68
N GLU A 296 2.32 -7.88 13.47
CA GLU A 296 2.27 -7.27 14.81
C GLU A 296 1.81 -5.82 14.74
N LEU A 297 2.34 -5.04 13.79
CA LEU A 297 1.92 -3.65 13.58
C LEU A 297 0.46 -3.56 13.11
N ALA A 298 0.02 -4.45 12.23
CA ALA A 298 -1.37 -4.52 11.79
C ALA A 298 -2.33 -4.85 12.96
N GLN A 299 -1.96 -5.79 13.82
CA GLN A 299 -2.74 -6.13 15.03
C GLN A 299 -2.79 -4.96 16.01
N GLN A 300 -1.67 -4.26 16.20
CA GLN A 300 -1.61 -3.07 17.04
C GLN A 300 -2.52 -1.96 16.50
N ALA A 301 -2.55 -1.77 15.17
CA ALA A 301 -3.45 -0.84 14.50
C ALA A 301 -4.91 -1.21 14.77
N GLU A 302 -5.29 -2.47 14.56
CA GLU A 302 -6.66 -2.96 14.80
C GLU A 302 -7.10 -2.68 16.25
N ALA A 303 -6.23 -2.93 17.23
CA ALA A 303 -6.52 -2.67 18.64
C ALA A 303 -6.81 -1.19 18.96
N GLN A 304 -6.34 -0.24 18.15
CA GLN A 304 -6.69 1.18 18.34
C GLN A 304 -8.17 1.46 18.03
N LEU A 305 -8.83 0.61 17.26
CA LEU A 305 -10.20 0.84 16.81
C LEU A 305 -11.25 0.49 17.89
N ASP A 306 -10.84 -0.13 18.99
CA ASP A 306 -11.72 -0.52 20.11
C ASP A 306 -12.43 0.67 20.78
N VAL A 307 -11.89 1.89 20.66
CA VAL A 307 -12.47 3.11 21.23
C VAL A 307 -13.63 3.68 20.39
N LEU A 308 -13.79 3.21 19.15
CA LEU A 308 -14.80 3.73 18.24
C LEU A 308 -16.19 3.20 18.61
N PRO A 309 -17.25 4.01 18.39
CA PRO A 309 -18.59 3.58 18.72
C PRO A 309 -18.95 2.36 17.85
N PRO A 310 -19.69 1.37 18.38
CA PRO A 310 -20.18 0.26 17.59
C PRO A 310 -21.22 0.76 16.58
N GLN A 311 -20.79 1.10 15.37
CA GLN A 311 -21.67 1.53 14.28
C GLN A 311 -22.19 0.31 13.52
N GLY A 312 -23.43 -0.12 13.77
CA GLY A 312 -24.12 -1.17 12.98
C GLY A 312 -23.32 -2.47 12.82
N PRO A 313 -23.61 -3.34 11.83
CA PRO A 313 -22.79 -4.53 11.62
C PRO A 313 -21.36 -4.10 11.27
N ARG A 314 -20.43 -4.31 12.20
CA ARG A 314 -18.98 -4.02 12.21
C ARG A 314 -18.26 -4.35 10.89
N ARG A 315 -18.46 -3.55 9.83
CA ARG A 315 -18.01 -3.91 8.48
C ARG A 315 -16.85 -3.05 7.99
N PRO A 316 -16.87 -1.70 8.00
CA PRO A 316 -15.77 -0.92 7.42
C PRO A 316 -14.43 -1.07 8.15
N LEU A 317 -14.45 -1.12 9.49
CA LEU A 317 -13.24 -1.22 10.33
C LEU A 317 -12.65 -2.65 10.36
N PHE A 318 -13.51 -3.67 10.31
CA PHE A 318 -13.10 -5.06 10.09
C PHE A 318 -12.39 -5.21 8.74
N TYR A 319 -12.87 -4.54 7.69
CA TYR A 319 -12.23 -4.59 6.36
C TYR A 319 -10.86 -3.94 6.30
N PHE A 320 -10.54 -2.99 7.17
CA PHE A 320 -9.19 -2.41 7.29
C PHE A 320 -8.17 -3.40 7.87
N GLY A 321 -8.52 -4.06 8.98
CA GLY A 321 -7.70 -5.13 9.55
C GLY A 321 -7.55 -6.32 8.59
N VAL A 322 -8.63 -6.65 7.87
CA VAL A 322 -8.62 -7.71 6.84
C VAL A 322 -7.77 -7.34 5.62
N LEU A 323 -7.63 -6.07 5.24
CA LEU A 323 -6.74 -5.66 4.15
C LEU A 323 -5.27 -5.73 4.58
N ALA A 324 -4.96 -5.28 5.79
CA ALA A 324 -3.62 -5.41 6.37
C ALA A 324 -3.22 -6.89 6.53
N ALA A 325 -4.13 -7.74 6.98
CA ALA A 325 -3.93 -9.19 7.05
C ALA A 325 -3.95 -9.85 5.67
N GLY A 326 -4.82 -9.43 4.75
CA GLY A 326 -5.03 -10.04 3.43
C GLY A 326 -3.92 -9.78 2.43
N PHE A 327 -3.28 -8.61 2.48
CA PHE A 327 -2.04 -8.33 1.73
C PHE A 327 -0.89 -9.22 2.23
N VAL A 328 -0.79 -9.41 3.54
CA VAL A 328 0.26 -10.22 4.16
C VAL A 328 0.01 -11.74 4.03
N LEU A 329 -1.25 -12.16 4.01
CA LEU A 329 -1.66 -13.58 3.91
C LEU A 329 -1.81 -14.06 2.46
N GLY A 330 -2.07 -13.17 1.50
CA GLY A 330 -2.14 -13.51 0.07
C GLY A 330 -0.83 -14.10 -0.46
N GLY A 331 0.31 -13.51 -0.06
CA GLY A 331 1.63 -14.07 -0.33
C GLY A 331 1.93 -15.37 0.42
N PHE A 332 1.37 -15.53 1.63
CA PHE A 332 1.53 -16.75 2.44
C PHE A 332 0.78 -17.94 1.83
N VAL A 333 -0.49 -17.77 1.43
CA VAL A 333 -1.28 -18.84 0.79
C VAL A 333 -0.67 -19.22 -0.56
N HIS A 334 -0.22 -18.23 -1.35
CA HIS A 334 0.48 -18.50 -2.62
C HIS A 334 1.79 -19.28 -2.40
N SER A 335 2.60 -18.91 -1.41
CA SER A 335 3.86 -19.58 -1.07
C SER A 335 3.66 -20.98 -0.46
N LEU A 336 2.64 -21.16 0.39
CA LEU A 336 2.29 -22.43 1.01
C LEU A 336 1.78 -23.44 -0.03
N LEU A 337 0.89 -22.99 -0.94
CA LEU A 337 0.40 -23.81 -2.06
C LEU A 337 1.55 -24.21 -2.98
N ARG A 338 2.49 -23.31 -3.28
CA ARG A 338 3.67 -23.61 -4.11
C ARG A 338 4.63 -24.60 -3.44
N ARG A 339 4.74 -24.58 -2.11
CA ARG A 339 5.68 -25.40 -1.32
C ARG A 339 5.15 -26.79 -0.97
N PHE A 340 3.84 -26.94 -0.76
CA PHE A 340 3.24 -28.18 -0.26
C PHE A 340 2.35 -28.93 -1.25
N LEU A 341 1.95 -28.35 -2.39
CA LEU A 341 1.34 -29.12 -3.47
C LEU A 341 2.40 -29.98 -4.18
N PRO A 342 2.18 -31.30 -4.32
CA PRO A 342 3.02 -32.16 -5.15
C PRO A 342 2.98 -31.68 -6.61
N GLN A 343 4.07 -31.89 -7.35
CA GLN A 343 4.16 -31.53 -8.78
C GLN A 343 3.02 -32.19 -9.56
N GLY A 344 2.22 -31.40 -10.29
CA GLY A 344 1.07 -31.90 -11.03
C GLY A 344 0.02 -30.82 -11.35
N PRO A 345 -1.10 -31.21 -12.01
CA PRO A 345 -2.07 -30.27 -12.56
C PRO A 345 -2.72 -29.37 -11.49
N ALA A 346 -2.94 -29.90 -10.28
CA ALA A 346 -3.45 -29.12 -9.17
C ALA A 346 -2.48 -28.00 -8.76
N LYS A 347 -1.17 -28.26 -8.77
CA LYS A 347 -0.15 -27.24 -8.50
C LYS A 347 -0.18 -26.16 -9.58
N GLU A 348 -0.29 -26.55 -10.84
CA GLU A 348 -0.35 -25.61 -11.98
C GLU A 348 -1.62 -24.74 -11.95
N ILE A 349 -2.79 -25.32 -11.68
CA ILE A 349 -4.08 -24.62 -11.60
C ILE A 349 -4.11 -23.57 -10.46
N PHE A 350 -3.49 -23.87 -9.32
CA PHE A 350 -3.49 -22.97 -8.16
C PHE A 350 -2.30 -22.01 -8.09
N THR A 351 -1.30 -22.16 -8.97
CA THR A 351 -0.10 -21.30 -8.98
C THR A 351 0.07 -20.47 -10.25
N TRP A 352 -0.67 -20.76 -11.32
CA TRP A 352 -0.67 -19.98 -12.57
C TRP A 352 -2.08 -19.49 -12.92
N ALA A 353 -2.25 -18.16 -13.01
CA ALA A 353 -3.44 -17.55 -13.59
C ALA A 353 -3.27 -17.49 -15.12
N VAL A 354 -3.47 -18.61 -15.81
CA VAL A 354 -3.65 -18.61 -17.27
C VAL A 354 -4.75 -19.60 -17.63
N THR A 355 -5.77 -19.13 -18.34
CA THR A 355 -6.76 -19.97 -19.02
C THR A 355 -6.04 -20.74 -20.13
N PRO A 356 -5.91 -22.07 -20.07
CA PRO A 356 -5.22 -22.79 -21.12
C PRO A 356 -6.09 -22.79 -22.37
N THR A 357 -5.53 -22.38 -23.51
CA THR A 357 -6.12 -22.58 -24.83
C THR A 357 -5.52 -23.83 -25.46
N LEU A 358 -6.35 -24.85 -25.69
CA LEU A 358 -5.98 -26.08 -26.40
C LEU A 358 -6.76 -26.10 -27.72
N GLY A 359 -6.16 -25.54 -28.78
CA GLY A 359 -6.80 -25.48 -30.10
C GLY A 359 -8.14 -24.73 -30.09
N PRO A 360 -9.14 -25.12 -30.92
CA PRO A 360 -10.40 -24.37 -31.07
C PRO A 360 -11.40 -24.60 -29.92
N VAL A 361 -11.00 -25.23 -28.81
CA VAL A 361 -11.88 -25.50 -27.67
C VAL A 361 -11.44 -24.67 -26.47
N HIS A 362 -12.32 -23.78 -26.03
CA HIS A 362 -12.21 -23.07 -24.75
C HIS A 362 -12.87 -23.92 -23.66
N MET A 363 -12.11 -24.34 -22.65
CA MET A 363 -12.66 -24.93 -21.42
C MET A 363 -12.48 -23.95 -20.27
N ASP A 364 -13.59 -23.44 -19.76
CA ASP A 364 -13.62 -22.57 -18.58
C ASP A 364 -13.80 -23.45 -17.33
N LEU A 365 -12.71 -23.71 -16.61
CA LEU A 365 -12.65 -24.66 -15.48
C LEU A 365 -13.34 -24.16 -14.20
N LEU A 366 -14.06 -23.04 -14.26
CA LEU A 366 -14.67 -22.36 -13.11
C LEU A 366 -16.20 -22.40 -13.08
N VAL A 367 -16.85 -22.87 -14.15
CA VAL A 367 -18.31 -22.92 -14.29
C VAL A 367 -18.74 -24.28 -14.84
N VAL A 368 -19.60 -24.98 -14.12
CA VAL A 368 -20.30 -26.16 -14.65
C VAL A 368 -21.63 -25.68 -15.21
N SER A 369 -21.77 -25.68 -16.53
CA SER A 369 -23.03 -25.38 -17.19
C SER A 369 -23.89 -26.64 -17.27
N ILE A 370 -25.03 -26.63 -16.58
CA ILE A 370 -26.00 -27.73 -16.60
C ILE A 370 -27.20 -27.25 -17.43
N THR A 371 -27.50 -27.98 -18.50
CA THR A 371 -28.66 -27.73 -19.35
C THR A 371 -29.76 -28.74 -19.05
N LEU A 372 -30.92 -28.25 -18.62
CA LEU A 372 -32.13 -29.04 -18.40
C LEU A 372 -33.21 -28.53 -19.34
N GLY A 373 -33.30 -29.14 -20.53
CA GLY A 373 -34.20 -28.68 -21.58
C GLY A 373 -33.84 -27.27 -22.06
N PRO A 374 -34.81 -26.34 -22.24
CA PRO A 374 -34.54 -25.01 -22.78
C PRO A 374 -33.90 -24.04 -21.77
N ILE A 375 -33.58 -24.49 -20.55
CA ILE A 375 -33.02 -23.64 -19.50
C ILE A 375 -31.59 -24.11 -19.19
N GLY A 376 -30.64 -23.19 -19.34
CA GLY A 376 -29.25 -23.37 -18.91
C GLY A 376 -28.99 -22.66 -17.59
N PHE A 377 -28.27 -23.33 -16.69
CA PHE A 377 -27.75 -22.73 -15.47
C PHE A 377 -26.23 -22.84 -15.45
N ASP A 378 -25.58 -21.73 -15.18
CA ASP A 378 -24.13 -21.64 -14.97
C ASP A 378 -23.87 -21.65 -13.46
N VAL A 379 -23.25 -22.73 -12.98
CA VAL A 379 -22.95 -22.88 -11.56
C VAL A 379 -21.46 -22.79 -11.33
N SER A 380 -21.04 -21.74 -10.63
CA SER A 380 -19.65 -21.62 -10.17
C SER A 380 -19.34 -22.68 -9.12
N LEU A 381 -18.29 -23.47 -9.34
CA LEU A 381 -17.86 -24.50 -8.40
C LEU A 381 -17.44 -23.90 -7.04
N LEU A 382 -16.88 -22.68 -7.06
CA LEU A 382 -16.54 -21.90 -5.87
C LEU A 382 -17.79 -21.45 -5.11
N ALA A 383 -18.88 -21.11 -5.81
CA ALA A 383 -20.15 -20.77 -5.18
C ALA A 383 -20.80 -22.01 -4.53
N LEU A 384 -20.70 -23.19 -5.15
CA LEU A 384 -21.20 -24.46 -4.59
C LEU A 384 -20.48 -24.86 -3.30
N VAL A 385 -19.15 -24.72 -3.26
CA VAL A 385 -18.34 -24.96 -2.06
C VAL A 385 -18.63 -23.90 -0.99
N GLY A 386 -18.79 -22.63 -1.39
CA GLY A 386 -19.20 -21.55 -0.48
C GLY A 386 -20.58 -21.75 0.14
N VAL A 387 -21.55 -22.26 -0.63
CA VAL A 387 -22.90 -22.58 -0.16
C VAL A 387 -22.90 -23.82 0.72
N ALA A 388 -22.12 -24.86 0.39
CA ALA A 388 -21.99 -26.04 1.25
C ALA A 388 -21.37 -25.70 2.61
N ILE A 389 -20.32 -24.87 2.61
CA ILE A 389 -19.67 -24.40 3.84
C ILE A 389 -20.62 -23.49 4.63
N ALA A 390 -21.33 -22.57 3.97
CA ALA A 390 -22.34 -21.74 4.62
C ALA A 390 -23.50 -22.56 5.20
N TYR A 391 -23.94 -23.62 4.52
CA TYR A 391 -24.99 -24.54 4.99
C TYR A 391 -24.53 -25.34 6.22
N TYR A 392 -23.31 -25.89 6.22
CA TYR A 392 -22.77 -26.62 7.38
C TYR A 392 -22.48 -25.70 8.57
N VAL A 393 -22.06 -24.45 8.32
CA VAL A 393 -21.86 -23.43 9.36
C VAL A 393 -23.20 -22.98 9.94
N ALA A 394 -24.21 -22.71 9.10
CA ALA A 394 -25.55 -22.35 9.54
C ALA A 394 -26.22 -23.48 10.35
N ARG A 395 -26.02 -24.74 9.95
CA ARG A 395 -26.52 -25.93 10.66
C ARG A 395 -25.80 -26.20 11.99
N SER A 396 -24.62 -25.61 12.22
CA SER A 396 -23.90 -25.70 13.51
C SER A 396 -24.16 -24.53 14.45
N ILE A 397 -24.86 -23.49 13.99
CA ILE A 397 -25.11 -22.25 14.74
C ILE A 397 -26.61 -22.09 15.09
N PHE A 398 -27.51 -22.83 14.44
CA PHE A 398 -28.94 -22.91 14.79
C PHE A 398 -29.38 -24.32 15.14
#